data_AF-A0A2V7P6M2-F1
#
_entry.id   AF-A0A2V7P6M2-F1
#
_cell.length_a   1.000
_cell.length_b   1.000
_cell.length_c   1.000
_cell.angle_alpha   90.00
_cell.angle_beta   90.00
_cell.angle_gamma   90.00
#
_symmetry.space_group_name_H-M   'P 1'
#
loop_
_entity.id
_entity.type
_entity.pdbx_description
1 polymer ?
#
loop_
_entity_poly.entity_id
_entity_poly.type
_entity_poly.pdbx_seq_one_letter_code
_entity_poly.pdbx_strand_id
1 'polypeptide(L)'
;MARVKDGKLALVDLATLIYVAVSTVAVLVFTGGDRVGSIALLSAHILAVCLVLLAPQARAGGPTGRFAGDWYPLLLLGAFYAEVGVLNVDVGYHHDLAIQRLEQWVFGSQLSYRWIREMPNPGLSWLLHCCYLAYYVILYASPLGLWISGRRDAARFTIFAVVATFYLCFMVFLFFPVTGPRYALALADNAATRVWPARAAQWVL
;
A
#
# COMPACT_ATOMS: atom_id res chain seq x y z
N MET A 1 -23.97 -19.78 -24.95
CA MET A 1 -23.47 -18.40 -25.09
C MET A 1 -24.34 -17.46 -24.28
N ALA A 2 -23.99 -17.22 -23.02
CA ALA A 2 -24.75 -16.34 -22.15
C ALA A 2 -24.33 -14.88 -22.41
N ARG A 3 -25.34 -14.06 -22.68
CA ARG A 3 -25.34 -12.60 -22.89
C ARG A 3 -24.30 -11.88 -22.03
N VAL A 4 -23.31 -11.25 -22.67
CA VAL A 4 -22.47 -10.21 -22.05
C VAL A 4 -23.42 -9.05 -21.76
N LYS A 5 -24.03 -9.03 -20.56
CA LYS A 5 -24.78 -7.88 -20.08
C LYS A 5 -23.76 -6.80 -19.74
N ASP A 6 -23.71 -5.76 -20.56
CA ASP A 6 -22.89 -4.55 -20.47
C ASP A 6 -22.26 -4.33 -19.08
N GLY A 7 -21.07 -4.90 -18.92
CA GLY A 7 -20.30 -4.83 -17.69
C GLY A 7 -19.57 -3.50 -17.63
N LYS A 8 -20.23 -2.46 -17.11
CA LYS A 8 -19.57 -1.17 -16.89
C LYS A 8 -18.52 -1.32 -15.78
N LEU A 9 -17.32 -0.81 -16.06
CA LEU A 9 -16.26 -0.67 -15.06
C LEU A 9 -16.68 0.35 -13.99
N ALA A 10 -16.40 0.02 -12.74
CA ALA A 10 -16.55 0.94 -11.62
C ALA A 10 -15.36 1.90 -11.54
N LEU A 11 -15.47 2.98 -10.76
CA LEU A 11 -14.36 3.92 -10.55
C LEU A 11 -13.11 3.24 -9.97
N VAL A 12 -13.29 2.25 -9.09
CA VAL A 12 -12.18 1.48 -8.52
C VAL A 12 -11.47 0.61 -9.54
N ASP A 13 -12.19 0.12 -10.55
CA ASP A 13 -11.63 -0.65 -11.66
C ASP A 13 -10.77 0.26 -12.54
N LEU A 14 -11.28 1.45 -12.86
CA LEU A 14 -10.54 2.46 -13.62
C LEU A 14 -9.28 2.91 -12.87
N ALA A 15 -9.38 3.19 -11.57
CA ALA A 15 -8.23 3.54 -10.75
C ALA A 15 -7.18 2.43 -10.74
N THR A 16 -7.61 1.16 -10.68
CA THR A 16 -6.71 0.00 -10.74
C THR A 16 -6.04 -0.13 -12.09
N LEU A 17 -6.75 0.09 -13.20
CA LEU A 17 -6.15 0.09 -14.54
C LEU A 17 -5.13 1.22 -14.71
N ILE A 18 -5.44 2.43 -14.23
CA ILE A 18 -4.50 3.55 -14.27
C ILE A 18 -3.25 3.22 -13.45
N TYR A 19 -3.41 2.69 -12.23
CA TYR A 19 -2.28 2.27 -11.42
C TYR A 19 -1.42 1.21 -12.11
N VAL A 20 -2.03 0.13 -12.60
CA VAL A 20 -1.32 -0.95 -13.29
C VAL A 20 -0.61 -0.42 -14.53
N ALA A 21 -1.24 0.46 -15.32
CA ALA A 21 -0.58 1.04 -16.49
C ALA A 21 0.67 1.86 -16.09
N VAL A 22 0.56 2.69 -15.06
CA VAL A 22 1.69 3.48 -14.54
C VAL A 22 2.78 2.59 -13.96
N SER A 23 2.42 1.54 -13.20
CA SER A 23 3.38 0.63 -12.59
C SER A 23 4.05 -0.26 -13.64
N THR A 24 3.35 -0.68 -14.70
CA THR A 24 3.96 -1.33 -15.86
C THR A 24 5.02 -0.44 -16.52
N VAL A 25 4.77 0.87 -16.67
CA VAL A 25 5.80 1.80 -17.16
C VAL A 25 7.01 1.82 -16.23
N ALA A 26 6.79 1.86 -14.91
CA ALA A 26 7.88 1.80 -13.93
C ALA A 26 8.69 0.51 -14.06
N VAL A 27 8.04 -0.66 -14.17
CA VAL A 27 8.71 -1.96 -14.41
C VAL A 27 9.58 -1.88 -15.66
N LEU A 28 9.03 -1.41 -16.79
CA LEU A 28 9.77 -1.38 -18.07
C LEU A 28 10.97 -0.42 -18.05
N VAL A 29 10.92 0.64 -17.24
CA VAL A 29 12.00 1.63 -17.13
C VAL A 29 13.07 1.20 -16.13
N PHE A 30 12.69 0.58 -15.01
CA PHE A 30 13.55 0.44 -13.85
C PHE A 30 14.14 -0.96 -13.62
N THR A 31 13.64 -2.02 -14.23
CA THR A 31 14.13 -3.38 -13.93
C THR A 31 15.50 -3.74 -14.52
N GLY A 32 16.22 -2.81 -15.15
CA GLY A 32 17.69 -2.80 -15.24
C GLY A 32 18.42 -4.04 -15.81
N GLY A 33 17.72 -5.03 -16.38
CA GLY A 33 18.27 -6.30 -16.84
C GLY A 33 17.83 -7.55 -16.07
N ASP A 34 17.11 -7.44 -14.94
CA ASP A 34 16.48 -8.60 -14.28
C ASP A 34 15.27 -9.08 -15.08
N ARG A 35 15.54 -10.00 -16.01
CA ARG A 35 14.52 -10.58 -16.89
C ARG A 35 13.51 -11.43 -16.13
N VAL A 36 13.91 -12.10 -15.05
CA VAL A 36 13.00 -13.01 -14.32
C VAL A 36 12.03 -12.20 -13.47
N GLY A 37 12.53 -11.22 -12.71
CA GLY A 37 11.70 -10.29 -11.94
C GLY A 37 10.73 -9.53 -12.83
N SER A 38 11.21 -9.00 -13.97
CA SER A 38 10.36 -8.29 -14.95
C SER A 38 9.23 -9.18 -15.47
N ILE A 39 9.51 -10.43 -15.85
CA ILE A 39 8.48 -11.36 -16.35
C ILE A 39 7.45 -11.65 -15.26
N ALA A 40 7.88 -11.87 -14.02
CA ALA A 40 6.98 -12.12 -12.91
C ALA A 40 6.04 -10.92 -12.64
N LEU A 41 6.59 -9.70 -12.60
CA LEU A 41 5.80 -8.47 -12.40
C LEU A 41 4.83 -8.21 -13.55
N LEU A 42 5.27 -8.35 -14.80
CA LEU A 42 4.40 -8.19 -15.98
C LEU A 42 3.29 -9.25 -16.01
N SER A 43 3.60 -10.48 -15.61
CA SER A 43 2.59 -11.55 -15.48
C SER A 43 1.56 -11.21 -14.39
N ALA A 44 2.00 -10.64 -13.27
CA ALA A 44 1.12 -10.15 -12.23
C ALA A 44 0.24 -8.98 -12.71
N HIS A 45 0.76 -8.07 -13.54
CA HIS A 45 -0.03 -7.00 -14.16
C HIS A 45 -1.07 -7.53 -15.12
N ILE A 46 -0.74 -8.52 -15.95
CA ILE A 46 -1.72 -9.20 -16.82
C ILE A 46 -2.81 -9.84 -15.97
N LEU A 47 -2.46 -10.51 -14.87
CA LEU A 47 -3.43 -11.07 -13.94
C LEU A 47 -4.32 -9.98 -13.32
N ALA A 48 -3.75 -8.86 -12.88
CA ALA A 48 -4.51 -7.73 -12.34
C ALA A 48 -5.49 -7.15 -13.37
N VAL A 49 -5.07 -6.97 -14.62
CA VAL A 49 -5.94 -6.54 -15.72
C VAL A 49 -7.06 -7.55 -15.96
N CYS A 50 -6.75 -8.85 -15.98
CA CYS A 50 -7.77 -9.91 -16.09
C CYS A 50 -8.80 -9.83 -14.95
N LEU A 51 -8.35 -9.62 -13.71
CA LEU A 51 -9.26 -9.43 -12.57
C LEU A 51 -10.16 -8.22 -12.76
N VAL A 52 -9.62 -7.09 -13.24
CA VAL A 52 -10.42 -5.90 -13.53
C VAL A 52 -11.48 -6.18 -14.61
N LEU A 53 -11.10 -6.85 -15.71
CA LEU A 53 -12.03 -7.15 -16.80
C LEU A 53 -13.14 -8.14 -16.41
N LEU A 54 -12.84 -9.04 -15.47
CA LEU A 54 -13.81 -9.99 -14.92
C LEU A 54 -14.68 -9.38 -13.81
N ALA A 55 -14.25 -8.27 -13.18
CA ALA A 55 -14.94 -7.69 -12.04
C ALA A 55 -16.41 -7.31 -12.30
N PRO A 56 -16.80 -6.70 -13.44
CA PRO A 56 -18.21 -6.44 -13.74
C PRO A 56 -19.06 -7.70 -13.80
N GLN A 57 -18.53 -8.78 -14.39
CA GLN A 57 -19.21 -10.07 -14.49
C GLN A 57 -19.34 -10.73 -13.12
N ALA A 58 -18.28 -10.68 -12.30
CA ALA A 58 -18.29 -11.17 -10.93
C ALA A 58 -19.38 -10.46 -10.10
N ARG A 59 -19.48 -9.13 -10.22
CA ARG A 59 -20.51 -8.33 -9.53
C ARG A 59 -21.94 -8.69 -9.92
N ALA A 60 -22.16 -9.21 -11.12
CA ALA A 60 -23.44 -9.70 -11.59
C ALA A 60 -23.73 -11.16 -11.19
N GLY A 61 -22.69 -11.94 -10.85
CA GLY A 61 -22.75 -13.39 -10.61
C GLY A 61 -23.23 -13.84 -9.22
N GLY A 62 -23.96 -13.00 -8.49
CA GLY A 62 -24.50 -13.32 -7.15
C GLY A 62 -23.70 -12.74 -5.97
N PRO A 63 -24.02 -13.10 -4.72
CA PRO A 63 -23.45 -12.48 -3.53
C PRO A 63 -21.92 -12.65 -3.41
N THR A 64 -21.42 -13.86 -3.63
CA THR A 64 -19.99 -14.17 -3.55
C THR A 64 -19.20 -13.47 -4.65
N GLY A 65 -19.69 -13.51 -5.89
CA GLY A 65 -19.07 -12.80 -7.01
C GLY A 65 -19.06 -11.28 -6.80
N ARG A 66 -20.12 -10.72 -6.21
CA ARG A 66 -20.18 -9.30 -5.85
C ARG A 66 -19.19 -8.93 -4.77
N PHE A 67 -19.02 -9.76 -3.74
CA PHE A 67 -17.97 -9.57 -2.76
C PHE A 67 -16.59 -9.57 -3.44
N ALA A 68 -16.26 -10.60 -4.20
CA ALA A 68 -14.97 -10.69 -4.89
C ALA A 68 -14.72 -9.48 -5.82
N GLY A 69 -15.69 -9.13 -6.65
CA GLY A 69 -15.59 -8.02 -7.60
C GLY A 69 -15.51 -6.64 -6.93
N ASP A 70 -16.10 -6.44 -5.76
CA ASP A 70 -16.00 -5.16 -5.03
C ASP A 70 -14.72 -5.08 -4.17
N TRP A 71 -14.15 -6.22 -3.74
CA TRP A 71 -13.06 -6.27 -2.76
C TRP A 71 -11.67 -6.55 -3.36
N TYR A 72 -11.58 -7.11 -4.57
CA TYR A 72 -10.28 -7.44 -5.17
C TYR A 72 -9.27 -6.27 -5.20
N PRO A 73 -9.63 -4.98 -5.45
CA PRO A 73 -8.64 -3.91 -5.50
C PRO A 73 -8.01 -3.64 -4.13
N LEU A 74 -8.81 -3.76 -3.06
CA LEU A 74 -8.31 -3.60 -1.69
C LEU A 74 -7.35 -4.74 -1.33
N LEU A 75 -7.67 -5.97 -1.75
CA LEU A 75 -6.80 -7.13 -1.52
C LEU A 75 -5.50 -7.05 -2.32
N LEU A 76 -5.54 -6.46 -3.52
CA LEU A 76 -4.34 -6.24 -4.34
C LEU A 76 -3.37 -5.21 -3.75
N LEU A 77 -3.78 -4.38 -2.78
CA LEU A 77 -2.88 -3.38 -2.17
C LEU A 77 -1.60 -4.01 -1.60
N GLY A 78 -1.70 -5.18 -0.97
CA GLY A 78 -0.52 -5.87 -0.44
C GLY A 78 0.44 -6.32 -1.53
N ALA A 79 -0.09 -6.83 -2.65
CA ALA A 79 0.71 -7.25 -3.80
C ALA A 79 1.39 -6.05 -4.47
N PHE A 80 0.67 -4.95 -4.66
CA PHE A 80 1.22 -3.73 -5.25
C PHE A 80 2.23 -3.03 -4.33
N TYR A 81 2.04 -3.08 -3.01
CA TYR A 81 3.04 -2.61 -2.06
C TYR A 81 4.33 -3.42 -2.14
N ALA A 82 4.22 -4.76 -2.28
CA ALA A 82 5.38 -5.62 -2.47
C ALA A 82 6.10 -5.33 -3.80
N GLU A 83 5.37 -5.07 -4.88
CA GLU A 83 5.92 -4.64 -6.17
C GLU A 83 6.76 -3.35 -6.03
N VAL A 84 6.25 -2.34 -5.32
CA VAL A 84 7.02 -1.11 -5.03
C VAL A 84 8.34 -1.45 -4.33
N GLY A 85 8.31 -2.37 -3.37
CA GLY A 85 9.52 -2.83 -2.67
C GLY A 85 10.54 -3.48 -3.61
N VAL A 86 10.10 -4.40 -4.47
CA VAL A 86 10.96 -5.09 -5.45
C VAL A 86 11.60 -4.07 -6.40
N LEU A 87 10.79 -3.20 -7.01
CA LEU A 87 11.29 -2.19 -7.95
C LEU A 87 12.26 -1.21 -7.29
N ASN A 88 11.98 -0.79 -6.05
CA ASN A 88 12.87 0.12 -5.35
C ASN A 88 14.24 -0.52 -5.05
N VAL A 89 14.28 -1.84 -4.79
CA VAL A 89 15.55 -2.57 -4.62
C VAL A 89 16.31 -2.65 -5.95
N ASP A 90 15.61 -2.97 -7.04
CA ASP A 90 16.22 -3.13 -8.37
C ASP A 90 16.81 -1.82 -8.93
N VAL A 91 16.19 -0.67 -8.60
CA VAL A 91 16.69 0.67 -8.99
C VAL A 91 18.07 0.97 -8.39
N GLY A 92 18.41 0.40 -7.24
CA GLY A 92 19.75 0.49 -6.62
C GLY A 92 20.16 1.89 -6.14
N TYR A 93 19.32 2.92 -6.30
CA TYR A 93 19.52 4.25 -5.72
C TYR A 93 18.24 4.73 -5.01
N HIS A 94 18.42 5.42 -3.89
CA HIS A 94 17.33 5.94 -3.08
C HIS A 94 17.52 7.42 -2.79
N HIS A 95 16.42 8.17 -2.71
CA HIS A 95 16.41 9.59 -2.40
C HIS A 95 16.41 9.89 -0.89
N ASP A 96 16.82 8.92 -0.05
CA ASP A 96 16.85 9.06 1.41
C ASP A 96 17.65 10.30 1.87
N LEU A 97 18.82 10.56 1.26
CA LEU A 97 19.63 11.74 1.58
C LEU A 97 18.92 13.05 1.25
N ALA A 98 18.12 13.09 0.18
CA ALA A 98 17.35 14.28 -0.18
C ALA A 98 16.26 14.55 0.86
N ILE A 99 15.56 13.50 1.29
CA ILE A 99 14.53 13.59 2.32
C ILE A 99 15.12 13.95 3.69
N GLN A 100 16.26 13.37 4.07
CA GLN A 100 16.95 13.72 5.32
C GLN A 100 17.41 15.18 5.32
N ARG A 101 17.94 15.69 4.20
CA ARG A 101 18.28 17.12 4.06
C ARG A 101 17.05 18.01 4.16
N LEU A 102 15.93 17.60 3.59
CA LEU A 102 14.66 18.30 3.72
C LEU A 102 14.20 18.33 5.19
N GLU A 103 14.22 17.19 5.88
CA GLU A 103 13.89 17.10 7.31
C GLU A 103 14.79 18.04 8.14
N GLN A 104 16.11 18.00 7.89
CA GLN A 104 17.08 18.87 8.54
C GLN A 104 16.80 20.36 8.28
N TRP A 105 16.42 20.71 7.05
CA TRP A 105 16.14 22.09 6.67
C TRP A 105 14.84 22.61 7.30
N VAL A 106 13.78 21.81 7.30
CA VAL A 106 12.46 22.19 7.86
C VAL A 106 12.50 22.25 9.38
N PHE A 107 13.11 21.27 10.04
CA PHE A 107 13.02 21.09 11.49
C PHE A 107 14.31 21.41 12.25
N GLY A 108 15.38 21.78 11.54
CA GLY A 108 16.71 21.96 12.13
C GLY A 108 17.31 20.67 12.72
N SER A 109 16.69 19.51 12.49
CA SER A 109 17.06 18.24 13.11
C SER A 109 16.45 17.03 12.40
N GLN A 110 17.06 15.86 12.61
CA GLN A 110 16.49 14.56 12.23
C GLN A 110 15.54 14.09 13.34
N LEU A 111 14.28 14.53 13.31
CA LEU A 111 13.27 14.24 14.33
C LEU A 111 13.04 12.74 14.51
N SER A 112 12.94 12.00 13.40
CA SER A 112 12.74 10.55 13.41
C SER A 112 13.82 9.81 14.20
N TYR A 113 15.05 10.32 14.17
CA TYR A 113 16.19 9.76 14.91
C TYR A 113 16.28 10.26 16.35
N ARG A 114 16.08 11.57 16.58
CA ARG A 114 16.33 12.20 17.88
C ARG A 114 15.22 12.00 18.89
N TRP A 115 13.96 12.19 18.50
CA TRP A 115 12.85 12.23 19.46
C TRP A 115 12.70 10.93 20.25
N ILE A 116 12.82 9.77 19.60
CA ILE A 116 12.70 8.49 20.29
C ILE A 116 13.84 8.25 21.31
N ARG A 117 14.99 8.92 21.15
CA ARG A 117 16.15 8.82 22.05
C ARG A 117 16.09 9.83 23.19
N GLU A 118 15.69 11.06 22.88
CA GLU A 118 15.64 12.17 23.83
C GLU A 118 14.38 12.15 24.68
N MET A 119 13.28 11.59 24.17
CA MET A 119 12.00 11.44 24.86
C MET A 119 11.53 9.98 24.85
N PRO A 120 12.22 9.05 25.54
CA PRO A 120 11.90 7.63 25.54
C PRO A 120 10.71 7.31 26.47
N ASN A 121 9.56 7.97 26.27
CA ASN A 121 8.35 7.81 27.07
C ASN A 121 7.60 6.51 26.68
N PRO A 122 7.50 5.51 27.57
CA PRO A 122 6.85 4.23 27.25
C PRO A 122 5.35 4.35 27.02
N GLY A 123 4.66 5.24 27.74
CA GLY A 123 3.20 5.43 27.60
C GLY A 123 2.85 6.04 26.25
N LEU A 124 3.59 7.07 25.82
CA LEU A 124 3.42 7.67 24.50
C LEU A 124 3.76 6.65 23.39
N SER A 125 4.86 5.91 23.55
CA SER A 125 5.24 4.87 22.59
C SER A 125 4.16 3.79 22.49
N TRP A 126 3.60 3.35 23.62
CA TRP A 126 2.52 2.36 23.64
C TRP A 126 1.30 2.86 22.85
N LEU A 127 0.86 4.10 23.09
CA LEU A 127 -0.26 4.71 22.37
C LEU A 127 0.01 4.79 20.85
N LEU A 128 1.13 5.36 20.45
CA LEU A 128 1.45 5.58 19.03
C LEU A 128 1.59 4.26 18.26
N HIS A 129 2.24 3.25 18.83
CA HIS A 129 2.36 1.94 18.18
C HIS A 129 1.04 1.16 18.19
N CYS A 130 0.18 1.33 19.20
CA CYS A 130 -1.19 0.79 19.16
C CYS A 130 -2.01 1.43 18.04
N CYS A 131 -1.92 2.75 17.86
CA CYS A 131 -2.55 3.44 16.73
C CYS A 131 -2.01 2.93 15.38
N TYR A 132 -0.69 2.71 15.28
CA TYR A 132 -0.05 2.14 14.09
C TYR A 132 -0.56 0.73 13.77
N LEU A 133 -0.67 -0.15 14.77
CA LEU A 133 -1.21 -1.50 14.56
C LEU A 133 -2.71 -1.46 14.22
N ALA A 134 -3.47 -0.58 14.87
CA ALA A 134 -4.90 -0.41 14.62
C ALA A 134 -5.19 0.07 13.19
N TYR A 135 -4.28 0.82 12.56
CA TYR A 135 -4.42 1.25 11.17
C TYR A 135 -4.66 0.09 10.20
N TYR A 136 -3.92 -1.02 10.33
CA TYR A 136 -4.14 -2.20 9.48
C TYR A 136 -5.52 -2.81 9.69
N VAL A 137 -6.01 -2.82 10.93
CA VAL A 137 -7.36 -3.33 11.25
C VAL A 137 -8.41 -2.39 10.66
N ILE A 138 -8.29 -1.09 10.88
CA ILE A 138 -9.23 -0.06 10.41
C ILE A 138 -9.35 -0.08 8.89
N LEU A 139 -8.22 -0.28 8.19
CA LEU A 139 -8.15 -0.33 6.74
C LEU A 139 -9.15 -1.33 6.12
N TYR A 140 -9.26 -2.53 6.70
CA TYR A 140 -10.19 -3.56 6.24
C TYR A 140 -11.52 -3.56 6.99
N ALA A 141 -11.50 -3.31 8.30
CA ALA A 141 -12.69 -3.37 9.15
C ALA A 141 -13.69 -2.25 8.80
N SER A 142 -13.23 -1.06 8.39
CA SER A 142 -14.11 0.05 8.04
C SER A 142 -15.04 -0.26 6.84
N PRO A 143 -14.52 -0.63 5.65
CA PRO A 143 -15.39 -1.04 4.55
C PRO A 143 -16.16 -2.34 4.87
N LEU A 144 -15.59 -3.24 5.68
CA LEU A 144 -16.25 -4.51 6.04
C LEU A 144 -17.46 -4.28 6.94
N GLY A 145 -17.35 -3.41 7.94
CA GLY A 145 -18.45 -3.04 8.82
C GLY A 145 -19.61 -2.44 8.01
N LEU A 146 -19.31 -1.48 7.13
CA LEU A 146 -20.32 -0.90 6.22
C LEU A 146 -20.95 -1.96 5.31
N TRP A 147 -20.15 -2.89 4.80
CA TRP A 147 -20.59 -3.98 3.96
C TRP A 147 -21.58 -4.90 4.69
N ILE A 148 -21.21 -5.40 5.87
CA ILE A 148 -22.05 -6.31 6.67
C ILE A 148 -23.33 -5.61 7.15
N SER A 149 -23.26 -4.32 7.46
CA SER A 149 -24.45 -3.49 7.80
C SER A 149 -25.37 -3.19 6.60
N GLY A 150 -25.10 -3.75 5.42
CA GLY A 150 -25.93 -3.55 4.22
C GLY A 150 -25.71 -2.21 3.50
N ARG A 151 -24.81 -1.35 3.99
CA ARG A 151 -24.46 -0.05 3.39
C ARG A 151 -23.44 -0.22 2.25
N ARG A 152 -23.83 -0.99 1.22
CA ARG A 152 -22.93 -1.45 0.16
C ARG A 152 -22.28 -0.32 -0.63
N ASP A 153 -23.02 0.74 -0.93
CA ASP A 153 -22.46 1.86 -1.71
C ASP A 153 -21.46 2.68 -0.89
N ALA A 154 -21.72 2.87 0.40
CA ALA A 154 -20.74 3.48 1.31
C ALA A 154 -19.48 2.62 1.42
N ALA A 155 -19.62 1.29 1.56
CA ALA A 155 -18.47 0.38 1.57
C ALA A 155 -17.65 0.47 0.28
N ARG A 156 -18.29 0.47 -0.90
CA ARG A 156 -17.62 0.62 -2.20
C ARG A 156 -16.89 1.95 -2.33
N PHE A 157 -17.51 3.03 -1.87
CA PHE A 157 -16.88 4.35 -1.85
C PHE A 157 -15.66 4.37 -0.91
N THR A 158 -15.77 3.80 0.28
CA THR A 158 -14.64 3.66 1.22
C THR A 158 -13.51 2.85 0.60
N ILE A 159 -13.80 1.71 -0.04
CA ILE A 159 -12.81 0.90 -0.76
C ILE A 159 -12.12 1.73 -1.84
N PHE A 160 -12.89 2.43 -2.69
CA PHE A 160 -12.36 3.28 -3.73
C PHE A 160 -11.44 4.38 -3.16
N ALA A 161 -11.89 5.10 -2.14
CA ALA A 161 -11.13 6.19 -1.53
C ALA A 161 -9.80 5.70 -0.94
N VAL A 162 -9.84 4.57 -0.22
CA VAL A 162 -8.64 3.92 0.32
C VAL A 162 -7.70 3.53 -0.82
N VAL A 163 -8.18 2.73 -1.77
CA VAL A 163 -7.37 2.19 -2.86
C VAL A 163 -6.76 3.30 -3.71
N ALA A 164 -7.55 4.31 -4.08
CA ALA A 164 -7.06 5.46 -4.83
C ALA A 164 -5.96 6.23 -4.07
N THR A 165 -6.12 6.41 -2.76
CA THR A 165 -5.10 7.08 -1.92
C THR A 165 -3.80 6.29 -1.93
N PHE A 166 -3.87 4.97 -1.73
CA PHE A 166 -2.67 4.12 -1.78
C PHE A 166 -2.02 4.09 -3.15
N TYR A 167 -2.80 3.99 -4.23
CA TYR A 167 -2.25 4.04 -5.59
C TYR A 167 -1.50 5.33 -5.86
N LEU A 168 -2.04 6.48 -5.43
CA LEU A 168 -1.33 7.76 -5.55
C LEU A 168 -0.01 7.74 -4.78
N CYS A 169 -0.01 7.24 -3.54
CA CYS A 169 1.22 7.10 -2.75
C CYS A 169 2.23 6.16 -3.41
N PHE A 170 1.78 5.00 -3.90
CA PHE A 170 2.63 4.00 -4.56
C PHE A 170 3.22 4.56 -5.85
N MET A 171 2.45 5.29 -6.67
CA MET A 171 2.97 5.98 -7.85
C MET A 171 4.12 6.93 -7.48
N VAL A 172 3.98 7.70 -6.40
CA VAL A 172 5.08 8.56 -5.92
C VAL A 172 6.29 7.71 -5.55
N PHE A 173 6.11 6.62 -4.80
CA PHE A 173 7.24 5.75 -4.40
C PHE A 173 7.91 5.01 -5.56
N LEU A 174 7.18 4.69 -6.64
CA LEU A 174 7.74 4.05 -7.84
C LEU A 174 8.73 4.96 -8.57
N PHE A 175 8.46 6.27 -8.64
CA PHE A 175 9.31 7.23 -9.37
C PHE A 175 10.23 8.03 -8.45
N PHE A 176 9.98 7.99 -7.15
CA PHE A 176 10.79 8.64 -6.13
C PHE A 176 11.06 7.65 -4.98
N PRO A 177 11.93 6.65 -5.20
CA PRO A 177 12.20 5.61 -4.21
C PRO A 177 12.88 6.18 -2.96
N VAL A 178 12.28 5.88 -1.80
CA VAL A 178 12.80 6.23 -0.47
C VAL A 178 12.59 5.01 0.42
N THR A 179 13.66 4.53 1.07
CA THR A 179 13.60 3.33 1.92
C THR A 179 13.25 3.69 3.35
N GLY A 180 13.65 4.89 3.78
CA GLY A 180 13.30 5.46 5.08
C GLY A 180 14.38 5.28 6.15
N PRO A 181 14.28 6.03 7.26
CA PRO A 181 15.33 6.16 8.27
C PRO A 181 15.64 4.85 9.01
N ARG A 182 14.71 3.88 9.02
CA ARG A 182 14.90 2.57 9.68
C ARG A 182 16.08 1.78 9.11
N TYR A 183 16.32 1.90 7.80
CA TYR A 183 17.39 1.16 7.12
C TYR A 183 18.68 1.98 7.00
N ALA A 184 18.57 3.31 7.04
CA ALA A 184 19.71 4.21 6.94
C ALA A 184 20.37 4.56 8.28
N LEU A 185 19.62 4.47 9.39
CA LEU A 185 20.07 4.90 10.72
C LEU A 185 19.96 3.77 11.73
N ALA A 186 20.85 3.78 12.73
CA ALA A 186 20.76 2.86 13.85
C ALA A 186 19.41 3.02 14.56
N LEU A 187 18.77 1.90 14.90
CA LEU A 187 17.56 1.90 15.70
C LEU A 187 17.87 2.28 17.16
N ALA A 188 16.91 2.90 17.83
CA ALA A 188 17.04 3.20 19.26
C ALA A 188 16.73 1.95 20.10
N ASP A 189 17.53 1.70 21.14
CA ASP A 189 17.22 0.71 22.17
C ASP A 189 17.04 1.41 23.51
N ASN A 190 15.78 1.54 23.96
CA ASN A 190 15.42 2.20 25.21
C ASN A 190 14.04 1.73 25.71
N ALA A 191 13.56 2.31 26.81
CA ALA A 191 12.29 1.93 27.43
C ALA A 191 11.09 2.09 26.49
N ALA A 192 11.10 3.08 25.59
CA ALA A 192 10.02 3.30 24.63
C ALA A 192 9.98 2.24 23.52
N THR A 193 11.11 1.64 23.12
CA THR A 193 11.12 0.62 22.06
C THR A 193 10.87 -0.80 22.57
N ARG A 194 10.92 -1.00 23.89
CA ARG A 194 10.72 -2.32 24.55
C ARG A 194 9.26 -2.64 24.90
N VAL A 195 8.34 -1.68 24.77
CA VAL A 195 6.91 -1.92 25.00
C VAL A 195 6.35 -2.94 24.00
N TRP A 196 5.31 -3.69 24.41
CA TRP A 196 4.76 -4.76 23.57
C TRP A 196 4.29 -4.29 22.18
N PRO A 197 3.52 -3.19 22.04
CA PRO A 197 3.07 -2.74 20.71
C PRO A 197 4.23 -2.34 19.80
N ALA A 198 5.29 -1.75 20.35
CA ALA A 198 6.47 -1.38 19.58
C ALA A 198 7.20 -2.61 19.02
N ARG A 199 7.33 -3.67 19.83
CA ARG A 199 7.89 -4.96 19.39
C ARG A 199 6.98 -5.66 18.38
N ALA A 200 5.66 -5.60 18.58
CA ALA A 200 4.70 -6.17 17.64
C ALA A 200 4.75 -5.46 16.28
N ALA A 201 4.87 -4.13 16.26
CA ALA A 201 4.98 -3.34 15.02
C ALA A 201 6.22 -3.71 14.18
N GLN A 202 7.31 -4.17 14.80
CA GLN A 202 8.51 -4.63 14.06
C GLN A 202 8.25 -5.83 13.14
N TRP A 203 7.20 -6.62 13.39
CA TRP A 203 6.85 -7.77 12.54
C TRP A 203 6.08 -7.41 11.29
N VAL A 204 5.47 -6.22 11.27
CA VAL A 204 4.61 -5.74 10.17
C VAL A 204 5.30 -4.63 9.35
N LEU A 205 6.48 -4.19 9.82
CA LEU A 205 7.39 -3.25 9.18
C LEU A 205 8.53 -4.00 8.51
#